data_AF-A0A5N6DTU7-F1
#
_entry.id   AF-A0A5N6DTU7-F1
#
_cell.length_a   1.000
_cell.length_b   1.000
_cell.length_c   1.000
_cell.angle_alpha   90.00
_cell.angle_beta   90.00
_cell.angle_gamma   90.00
#
_symmetry.space_group_name_H-M   'P 1'
#
loop_
_entity.id
_entity.type
_entity.pdbx_description
1 polymer ?
#
loop_
_entity_poly.entity_id
_entity_poly.type
_entity_poly.pdbx_seq_one_letter_code
_entity_poly.pdbx_strand_id
1 'polypeptide(L)'
;MLSRLPTLSIYLLSSVVLLGAFSRFTHGAYTPGWYAFQEYHAPDNGSTLAMITPVIDTIIGLTLLFGARTAKYSAAAVSLTFFIMGLAMQVLAGKDYKGDVALVCDKAQPICQRCIKSRRTCYGMRDQQVWHTENSYASRQKKRPRGPRSMKMNLHVSYKPADMRTYAIAYYMHNYVQAPNNVPDIVKDVTRGCLAVLPPRPWCPFLELAVSSLALAMFSRTQNYPSAALVASATYHRLLKVAQSAIHYLTPDNCDSCLLAVFFMGRYEDSVYRPVTETPFVHTSPSFLHHDGALAILKVWNDRLSRDRPATNVINHTRRGLIRSALMRNAALPHWIHDGAFFGEHGLELEYDRIIISLVNLRHRLFALTNEVTARGASAQTRSTLILEELESESHILDVDLETCISHIPSAWHQLQRHTLSNVDLPSWPSSDFYSPTLYSYPNPAYAALWGHYKATKMLIKSTRLRILALHNPNNLSLKKKLLSDMHSVSEDLAAIVPFALQRFKLIKDTSSSPSSPGSSVTLNLKAEIKPIDSSLVIWPLTIASGLEYVGSEHKAWFKAQLARLGRLVGFGILETAETDQWLEL
;
A
#
# COMPACT_ATOMS: atom_id res chain seq x y z
N MET A 1 -35.65 39.04 -28.30
CA MET A 1 -34.49 38.46 -27.59
C MET A 1 -33.75 37.37 -28.37
N LEU A 2 -34.39 36.65 -29.31
CA LEU A 2 -33.76 35.58 -30.11
C LEU A 2 -32.72 36.05 -31.15
N SER A 3 -32.68 37.33 -31.54
CA SER A 3 -31.72 37.88 -32.51
C SER A 3 -30.30 38.14 -31.96
N ARG A 4 -30.08 37.99 -30.64
CA ARG A 4 -28.77 38.20 -29.98
C ARG A 4 -28.00 36.91 -29.64
N LEU A 5 -28.64 35.74 -29.79
CA LEU A 5 -28.01 34.44 -29.54
C LEU A 5 -26.79 34.13 -30.42
N PRO A 6 -26.76 34.45 -31.74
CA PRO A 6 -25.62 34.11 -32.59
C PRO A 6 -24.34 34.85 -32.18
N THR A 7 -24.47 36.06 -31.65
CA THR A 7 -23.33 36.89 -31.25
C THR A 7 -22.77 36.47 -29.89
N LEU A 8 -23.63 35.99 -28.98
CA LEU A 8 -23.22 35.51 -27.66
C LEU A 8 -22.27 34.31 -27.75
N SER A 9 -22.58 33.35 -28.63
CA SER A 9 -21.73 32.17 -28.84
C SER A 9 -20.34 32.52 -29.39
N ILE A 10 -20.24 33.54 -30.26
CA ILE A 10 -18.96 34.01 -30.81
C ILE A 10 -18.11 34.69 -29.73
N TYR A 11 -18.72 35.51 -28.88
CA TYR A 11 -17.99 36.16 -27.78
C TYR A 11 -17.53 35.16 -26.72
N LEU A 12 -18.35 34.15 -26.40
CA LEU A 12 -17.96 33.06 -25.51
C LEU A 12 -16.81 32.24 -26.09
N LEU A 13 -16.89 31.86 -27.36
CA LEU A 13 -15.82 31.12 -28.03
C LEU A 13 -14.52 31.94 -28.08
N SER A 14 -14.61 33.22 -28.46
CA SER A 14 -13.45 34.14 -28.45
C SER A 14 -12.83 34.26 -27.05
N SER A 15 -13.65 34.38 -26.01
CA SER A 15 -13.18 34.48 -24.62
C SER A 15 -12.44 33.22 -24.18
N VAL A 16 -12.94 32.03 -24.53
CA VAL A 16 -12.31 30.75 -24.19
C VAL A 16 -10.98 30.58 -24.93
N VAL A 17 -10.93 30.89 -26.22
CA VAL A 17 -9.71 30.78 -27.03
C VAL A 17 -8.64 31.78 -26.56
N LEU A 18 -9.01 33.04 -26.29
CA LEU A 18 -8.09 34.05 -25.77
C LEU A 18 -7.61 33.73 -24.35
N LEU A 19 -8.47 33.15 -23.50
CA LEU A 19 -8.07 32.65 -22.18
C LEU A 19 -7.07 31.50 -22.30
N GLY A 20 -7.26 30.61 -23.27
CA GLY A 20 -6.32 29.54 -23.59
C GLY A 20 -4.94 30.07 -24.01
N ALA A 21 -4.91 31.05 -24.92
CA ALA A 21 -3.68 31.70 -25.36
C ALA A 21 -2.95 32.40 -24.20
N PHE A 22 -3.68 33.23 -23.44
CA PHE A 22 -3.16 33.95 -22.28
C PHE A 22 -2.58 33.01 -21.21
N SER A 23 -3.30 31.91 -20.96
CA SER A 23 -2.88 30.87 -20.03
C SER A 23 -1.54 30.23 -20.43
N ARG A 24 -1.34 29.95 -21.72
CA ARG A 24 -0.07 29.40 -22.22
C ARG A 24 1.06 30.42 -22.27
N PHE A 25 0.84 31.65 -22.73
CA PHE A 25 1.87 32.69 -22.73
C PHE A 25 2.41 33.01 -21.34
N THR A 26 1.58 32.82 -20.32
CA THR A 26 1.96 33.11 -18.93
C THR A 26 2.37 31.85 -18.17
N HIS A 27 2.47 30.70 -18.84
CA HIS A 27 2.70 29.39 -18.22
C HIS A 27 1.83 29.16 -16.98
N GLY A 28 0.55 29.57 -17.06
CA GLY A 28 -0.42 29.43 -15.99
C GLY A 28 -0.25 30.36 -14.79
N ALA A 29 0.63 31.37 -14.86
CA ALA A 29 0.87 32.30 -13.74
C ALA A 29 -0.43 32.95 -13.21
N TYR A 30 -1.41 33.18 -14.08
CA TYR A 30 -2.71 33.79 -13.72
C TYR A 30 -3.90 32.83 -13.87
N THR A 31 -3.70 31.68 -14.50
CA THR A 31 -4.76 30.70 -14.82
C THR A 31 -4.29 29.26 -14.58
N PRO A 32 -3.76 28.92 -13.40
CA PRO A 32 -3.02 27.67 -13.18
C PRO A 32 -3.88 26.41 -13.39
N GLY A 33 -5.17 26.46 -13.05
CA GLY A 33 -6.10 25.35 -13.29
C GLY A 33 -6.36 25.10 -14.78
N TRP A 34 -6.50 26.18 -15.57
CA TRP A 34 -6.70 26.10 -17.01
C TRP A 34 -5.43 25.68 -17.74
N TYR A 35 -4.27 26.18 -17.29
CA TYR A 35 -2.96 25.79 -17.84
C TYR A 35 -2.66 24.30 -17.59
N ALA A 36 -2.91 23.80 -16.36
CA ALA A 36 -2.73 22.39 -16.06
C ALA A 36 -3.69 21.48 -16.86
N PHE A 37 -4.89 21.97 -17.19
CA PHE A 37 -5.78 21.31 -18.13
C PHE A 37 -5.16 21.27 -19.54
N GLN A 38 -4.67 22.40 -20.05
CA GLN A 38 -4.01 22.47 -21.35
C GLN A 38 -2.76 21.58 -21.45
N GLU A 39 -1.93 21.53 -20.41
CA GLU A 39 -0.71 20.72 -20.35
C GLU A 39 -1.01 19.21 -20.30
N TYR A 40 -2.08 18.82 -19.60
CA TYR A 40 -2.55 17.42 -19.56
C TYR A 40 -3.03 16.92 -20.94
N HIS A 41 -3.62 17.80 -21.75
CA HIS A 41 -4.16 17.46 -23.06
C HIS A 41 -3.16 17.68 -24.20
N ALA A 42 -2.27 18.66 -24.08
CA ALA A 42 -1.20 18.96 -25.03
C ALA A 42 -0.01 19.53 -24.25
N PRO A 43 1.03 18.71 -23.98
CA PRO A 43 2.17 19.11 -23.14
C PRO A 43 2.89 20.34 -23.69
N ASP A 44 3.24 21.26 -22.80
CA ASP A 44 4.09 22.42 -23.12
C ASP A 44 5.57 22.02 -23.00
N ASN A 45 6.01 21.17 -23.93
CA ASN A 45 7.32 20.52 -23.92
C ASN A 45 8.39 21.28 -24.73
N GLY A 46 8.13 22.55 -25.08
CA GLY A 46 9.01 23.35 -25.93
C GLY A 46 9.03 22.93 -27.40
N SER A 47 8.17 22.01 -27.83
CA SER A 47 8.04 21.67 -29.25
C SER A 47 7.55 22.86 -30.08
N THR A 48 7.89 22.87 -31.37
CA THR A 48 7.42 23.90 -32.31
C THR A 48 5.89 24.06 -32.28
N LEU A 49 5.15 22.96 -32.11
CA LEU A 49 3.69 22.99 -31.98
C LEU A 49 3.25 23.68 -30.68
N ALA A 50 3.86 23.36 -29.54
CA ALA A 50 3.56 23.99 -28.25
C ALA A 50 3.84 25.50 -28.27
N MET A 51 4.96 25.91 -28.88
CA MET A 51 5.35 27.32 -29.01
C MET A 51 4.41 28.15 -29.90
N ILE A 52 3.89 27.56 -30.98
CA ILE A 52 3.04 28.26 -31.94
C ILE A 52 1.56 28.27 -31.51
N THR A 53 1.11 27.27 -30.73
CA THR A 53 -0.29 27.17 -30.29
C THR A 53 -0.87 28.45 -29.66
N PRO A 54 -0.24 29.11 -28.67
CA PRO A 54 -0.81 30.34 -28.09
C PRO A 54 -0.88 31.51 -29.08
N VAL A 55 -0.01 31.55 -30.09
CA VAL A 55 -0.06 32.55 -31.18
C VAL A 55 -1.26 32.30 -32.08
N ILE A 56 -1.49 31.04 -32.49
CA ILE A 56 -2.65 30.63 -33.29
C ILE A 56 -3.95 30.95 -32.55
N ASP A 57 -4.05 30.57 -31.27
CA ASP A 57 -5.22 30.84 -30.44
C ASP A 57 -5.48 32.36 -30.33
N THR A 58 -4.43 33.18 -30.18
CA THR A 58 -4.58 34.64 -30.15
C THR A 58 -5.14 35.18 -31.46
N ILE A 59 -4.61 34.74 -32.61
CA ILE A 59 -5.07 35.18 -33.94
C ILE A 59 -6.53 34.78 -34.16
N ILE A 60 -6.89 33.53 -33.85
CA ILE A 60 -8.26 33.01 -33.97
C ILE A 60 -9.20 33.78 -33.03
N GLY A 61 -8.82 33.97 -31.77
CA GLY A 61 -9.59 34.69 -30.77
C GLY A 61 -9.86 36.14 -31.15
N LEU A 62 -8.86 36.84 -31.69
CA LEU A 62 -9.00 38.21 -32.18
C LEU A 62 -9.82 38.29 -33.48
N THR A 63 -9.68 37.31 -34.37
CA THR A 63 -10.49 37.23 -35.60
C THR A 63 -11.97 36.96 -35.28
N LEU A 64 -12.25 36.14 -34.27
CA LEU A 64 -13.61 35.93 -33.75
C LEU A 64 -14.22 37.22 -33.16
N LEU A 65 -13.40 38.06 -32.52
CA LEU A 65 -13.88 39.29 -31.87
C LEU A 65 -14.06 40.44 -32.87
N PHE A 66 -13.06 40.68 -33.74
CA PHE A 66 -12.94 41.87 -34.58
C PHE A 66 -13.07 41.62 -36.10
N GLY A 67 -13.09 40.37 -36.56
CA GLY A 67 -13.09 40.05 -37.98
C GLY A 67 -14.37 40.43 -38.73
N ALA A 68 -14.27 40.55 -40.06
CA ALA A 68 -15.45 40.62 -40.92
C ALA A 68 -16.30 39.35 -40.80
N ARG A 69 -17.58 39.42 -41.18
CA ARG A 69 -18.56 38.32 -40.98
C ARG A 69 -18.05 36.97 -41.52
N THR A 70 -17.44 36.97 -42.70
CA THR A 70 -16.83 35.78 -43.33
C THR A 70 -15.64 35.26 -42.52
N ALA A 71 -14.72 36.14 -42.09
CA ALA A 71 -13.56 35.78 -41.29
C ALA A 71 -13.93 35.20 -39.91
N LYS A 72 -15.00 35.71 -39.27
CA LYS A 72 -15.52 35.18 -38.00
C LYS A 72 -16.02 33.74 -38.15
N TYR A 73 -16.74 33.43 -39.23
CA TYR A 73 -17.20 32.06 -39.49
C TYR A 73 -16.02 31.12 -39.80
N SER A 74 -15.04 31.57 -40.58
CA SER A 74 -13.82 30.80 -40.82
C SER A 74 -13.06 30.51 -39.53
N ALA A 75 -12.87 31.50 -38.65
CA ALA A 75 -12.20 31.31 -37.36
C ALA A 75 -12.99 30.37 -36.42
N ALA A 76 -14.32 30.44 -36.42
CA ALA A 76 -15.17 29.53 -35.66
C ALA A 76 -15.08 28.09 -36.17
N ALA A 77 -15.09 27.90 -37.51
CA ALA A 77 -14.92 26.59 -38.13
C ALA A 77 -13.54 25.98 -37.81
N VAL A 78 -12.47 26.77 -37.90
CA VAL A 78 -11.12 26.33 -37.53
C VAL A 78 -11.03 25.94 -36.05
N SER A 79 -11.62 26.75 -35.15
CA SER A 79 -11.68 26.44 -33.71
C SER A 79 -12.39 25.10 -33.44
N LEU A 80 -13.51 24.86 -34.12
CA LEU A 80 -14.29 23.64 -34.00
C LEU A 80 -13.50 22.43 -34.49
N THR A 81 -12.78 22.55 -35.61
CA THR A 81 -11.92 21.48 -36.14
C THR A 81 -10.81 21.11 -35.16
N PHE A 82 -10.11 22.10 -34.58
CA PHE A 82 -9.07 21.83 -33.58
C PHE A 82 -9.64 21.18 -32.31
N PHE A 83 -10.82 21.60 -31.87
CA PHE A 83 -11.51 21.00 -30.74
C PHE A 83 -11.86 19.53 -31.00
N ILE A 84 -12.46 19.22 -32.17
CA ILE A 84 -12.80 17.85 -32.57
C ILE A 84 -11.54 16.99 -32.71
N MET A 85 -10.48 17.52 -33.31
CA MET A 85 -9.21 16.80 -33.45
C MET A 85 -8.59 16.50 -32.07
N GLY A 86 -8.60 17.47 -31.16
CA GLY A 86 -8.14 17.29 -29.78
C GLY A 86 -8.94 16.23 -29.03
N LEU A 87 -10.27 16.20 -29.20
CA LEU A 87 -11.13 15.16 -28.65
C LEU A 87 -10.83 13.78 -29.23
N ALA A 88 -10.68 13.68 -30.55
CA ALA A 88 -10.37 12.42 -31.22
C ALA A 88 -9.03 11.84 -30.73
N MET A 89 -7.99 12.69 -30.63
CA MET A 89 -6.68 12.27 -30.09
C MET A 89 -6.77 11.77 -28.65
N GLN A 90 -7.61 12.37 -27.82
CA GLN A 90 -7.79 11.96 -26.42
C GLN A 90 -8.55 10.64 -26.28
N VAL A 91 -9.58 10.43 -27.11
CA VAL A 91 -10.34 9.17 -27.16
C VAL A 91 -9.44 8.04 -27.64
N LEU A 92 -8.63 8.28 -28.68
CA LEU A 92 -7.64 7.31 -29.17
C LEU A 92 -6.54 6.99 -28.14
N ALA A 93 -6.22 7.94 -27.25
CA ALA A 93 -5.32 7.74 -26.13
C ALA A 93 -5.99 7.07 -24.91
N GLY A 94 -7.25 6.64 -25.01
CA GLY A 94 -7.98 5.94 -23.94
C GLY A 94 -8.37 6.82 -22.75
N LYS A 95 -8.44 8.16 -22.91
CA LYS A 95 -8.85 9.09 -21.85
C LYS A 95 -10.39 9.25 -21.83
N ASP A 96 -11.02 9.15 -20.65
CA ASP A 96 -12.47 9.31 -20.46
C ASP A 96 -12.85 10.80 -20.29
N TYR A 97 -13.69 11.32 -21.20
CA TYR A 97 -14.00 12.75 -21.33
C TYR A 97 -15.16 13.24 -20.45
N LYS A 98 -15.90 12.34 -19.77
CA LYS A 98 -17.17 12.71 -19.10
C LYS A 98 -17.07 13.60 -17.85
N GLY A 99 -15.89 14.12 -17.47
CA GLY A 99 -15.71 14.73 -16.15
C GLY A 99 -14.79 15.94 -15.99
N ASP A 100 -14.38 16.64 -17.07
CA ASP A 100 -13.23 17.57 -17.01
C ASP A 100 -13.55 19.07 -16.88
N VAL A 101 -14.81 19.48 -16.75
CA VAL A 101 -15.16 20.88 -16.45
C VAL A 101 -15.46 21.04 -14.95
N ALA A 102 -14.43 20.91 -14.12
CA ALA A 102 -14.23 21.53 -12.80
C ALA A 102 -13.30 20.68 -11.92
N LEU A 103 -12.09 21.21 -11.64
CA LEU A 103 -11.14 20.71 -10.63
C LEU A 103 -11.66 20.94 -9.19
N VAL A 104 -12.91 20.59 -8.90
CA VAL A 104 -13.46 20.70 -7.54
C VAL A 104 -13.19 19.39 -6.82
N CYS A 105 -12.48 19.49 -5.68
CA CYS A 105 -12.24 18.39 -4.77
C CYS A 105 -13.58 17.77 -4.33
N ASP A 106 -13.75 16.46 -4.54
CA ASP A 106 -14.96 15.72 -4.13
C ASP A 106 -15.01 15.39 -2.63
N LYS A 107 -14.02 15.86 -1.86
CA LYS A 107 -13.90 15.71 -0.41
C LYS A 107 -13.85 14.27 0.10
N ALA A 108 -13.72 13.26 -0.76
CA ALA A 108 -13.54 11.89 -0.30
C ALA A 108 -12.27 11.78 0.57
N GLN A 109 -12.37 11.03 1.67
CA GLN A 109 -11.28 10.80 2.62
C GLN A 109 -10.77 9.36 2.46
N PRO A 110 -9.46 9.10 2.68
CA PRO A 110 -8.41 10.06 3.04
C PRO A 110 -7.84 10.86 1.85
N ILE A 111 -8.18 10.47 0.62
CA ILE A 111 -7.74 11.09 -0.63
C ILE A 111 -8.97 11.29 -1.53
N CYS A 112 -9.13 12.48 -2.09
CA CYS A 112 -10.27 12.76 -2.97
C CYS A 112 -10.19 11.96 -4.27
N GLN A 113 -11.33 11.49 -4.80
CA GLN A 113 -11.37 10.64 -6.01
C GLN A 113 -10.80 11.36 -7.23
N ARG A 114 -10.92 12.69 -7.29
CA ARG A 114 -10.27 13.52 -8.33
C ARG A 114 -8.75 13.45 -8.28
N CYS A 115 -8.12 13.50 -7.10
CA CYS A 115 -6.67 13.35 -6.95
C CYS A 115 -6.21 11.94 -7.33
N ILE A 116 -6.99 10.91 -6.97
CA ILE A 116 -6.75 9.52 -7.38
C ILE A 116 -6.76 9.42 -8.91
N LYS A 117 -7.83 9.90 -9.56
CA LYS A 117 -7.99 9.84 -11.03
C LYS A 117 -6.90 10.63 -11.78
N SER A 118 -6.52 11.79 -11.27
CA SER A 118 -5.50 12.66 -11.88
C SER A 118 -4.05 12.27 -11.51
N ARG A 119 -3.85 11.24 -10.68
CA ARG A 119 -2.53 10.82 -10.17
C ARG A 119 -1.75 11.95 -9.49
N ARG A 120 -2.44 12.81 -8.75
CA ARG A 120 -1.86 13.95 -8.01
C ARG A 120 -1.87 13.69 -6.51
N THR A 121 -0.87 14.22 -5.81
CA THR A 121 -0.83 14.22 -4.34
C THR A 121 -1.99 15.05 -3.78
N CYS A 122 -2.86 14.42 -3.00
CA CYS A 122 -3.95 15.11 -2.32
C CYS A 122 -3.45 15.67 -0.98
N TYR A 123 -3.57 16.98 -0.79
CA TYR A 123 -3.21 17.63 0.47
C TYR A 123 -4.40 17.78 1.45
N GLY A 124 -5.56 17.22 1.11
CA GLY A 124 -6.83 17.44 1.83
C GLY A 124 -7.32 18.89 1.73
N MET A 125 -8.50 19.15 2.29
CA MET A 125 -8.94 20.54 2.50
C MET A 125 -8.04 21.17 3.56
N ARG A 126 -7.22 22.16 3.16
CA ARG A 126 -6.83 23.20 4.12
C ARG A 126 -8.03 24.11 4.32
N ASP A 127 -8.14 24.73 5.49
CA ASP A 127 -8.98 25.92 5.71
C ASP A 127 -8.47 27.12 4.88
N GLN A 128 -8.36 26.95 3.57
CA GLN A 128 -8.13 28.07 2.67
C GLN A 128 -9.49 28.69 2.36
N GLN A 129 -9.92 29.53 3.29
CA GLN A 129 -10.85 30.66 3.16
C GLN A 129 -10.46 31.67 2.05
N VAL A 130 -9.67 31.28 1.03
CA VAL A 130 -9.25 32.19 -0.04
C VAL A 130 -10.43 32.55 -0.97
N TRP A 131 -11.47 31.71 -0.99
CA TRP A 131 -12.62 31.88 -1.90
C TRP A 131 -13.74 32.81 -1.38
N HIS A 132 -13.70 33.24 -0.10
CA HIS A 132 -14.76 34.08 0.46
C HIS A 132 -14.49 35.59 0.37
N THR A 133 -13.29 36.00 -0.04
CA THR A 133 -12.92 37.42 -0.12
C THR A 133 -13.48 38.14 -1.35
N GLU A 134 -13.73 37.45 -2.46
CA GLU A 134 -14.18 38.08 -3.71
C GLU A 134 -15.66 38.53 -3.67
N ASN A 135 -16.50 37.77 -2.96
CA ASN A 135 -17.92 38.08 -2.78
C ASN A 135 -18.15 39.42 -2.07
N SER A 136 -17.23 39.88 -1.21
CA SER A 136 -17.33 41.17 -0.51
C SER A 136 -17.14 42.38 -1.43
N TYR A 137 -16.38 42.22 -2.52
CA TYR A 137 -16.21 43.25 -3.56
C TYR A 137 -17.32 43.17 -4.61
N ALA A 138 -17.78 41.96 -4.96
CA ALA A 138 -18.87 41.75 -5.91
C ALA A 138 -20.23 42.22 -5.36
N SER A 139 -20.48 42.01 -4.06
CA SER A 139 -21.67 42.49 -3.34
C SER A 139 -21.62 43.99 -3.01
N ARG A 140 -20.56 44.71 -3.41
CA ARG A 140 -20.31 46.13 -3.10
C ARG A 140 -20.22 46.48 -1.61
N GLN A 141 -20.14 45.48 -0.72
CA GLN A 141 -19.97 45.72 0.72
C GLN A 141 -18.57 46.30 1.06
N LYS A 142 -17.58 46.09 0.19
CA LYS A 142 -16.27 46.78 0.23
C LYS A 142 -15.92 47.40 -1.11
N LYS A 143 -15.42 48.65 -1.09
CA LYS A 143 -14.83 49.31 -2.26
C LYS A 143 -13.45 48.72 -2.56
N ARG A 144 -13.17 48.48 -3.85
CA ARG A 144 -11.85 48.02 -4.31
C ARG A 144 -10.79 49.09 -4.02
N PRO A 145 -9.63 48.74 -3.44
CA PRO A 145 -8.53 49.69 -3.30
C PRO A 145 -8.07 50.13 -4.70
N ARG A 146 -8.00 51.44 -4.94
CA ARG A 146 -7.30 51.98 -6.12
C ARG A 146 -5.82 52.03 -5.79
N GLY A 147 -5.03 51.17 -6.44
CA GLY A 147 -3.60 51.05 -6.18
C GLY A 147 -2.78 52.27 -6.64
N PRO A 148 -1.61 52.54 -6.02
CA PRO A 148 -0.64 53.49 -6.53
C PRO A 148 0.09 52.93 -7.77
N ARG A 149 0.52 53.84 -8.67
CA ARG A 149 1.28 53.50 -9.89
C ARG A 149 2.58 52.76 -9.56
N SER A 150 2.80 51.66 -10.28
CA SER A 150 4.09 51.07 -10.65
C SER A 150 5.28 51.37 -9.72
N MET A 151 5.32 50.69 -8.59
CA MET A 151 6.59 50.13 -8.12
C MET A 151 6.47 48.62 -8.20
N LYS A 152 7.49 47.97 -8.75
CA LYS A 152 7.66 46.51 -8.80
C LYS A 152 7.47 45.95 -7.40
N MET A 153 6.23 45.57 -7.10
CA MET A 153 5.92 44.78 -5.93
C MET A 153 6.28 43.35 -6.34
N ASN A 154 7.42 42.87 -5.87
CA ASN A 154 7.69 41.43 -5.81
C ASN A 154 6.65 40.83 -4.86
N LEU A 155 5.42 40.66 -5.33
CA LEU A 155 4.49 39.69 -4.78
C LEU A 155 5.04 38.33 -5.17
N HIS A 156 6.00 37.83 -4.40
CA HIS A 156 5.96 36.41 -4.08
C HIS A 156 4.55 36.18 -3.54
N VAL A 157 3.68 35.60 -4.37
CA VAL A 157 2.56 34.81 -3.84
C VAL A 157 3.24 33.81 -2.93
N SER A 158 3.22 34.10 -1.63
CA SER A 158 3.68 33.18 -0.60
C SER A 158 2.71 32.01 -0.63
N TYR A 159 2.91 31.09 -1.59
CA TYR A 159 2.56 29.70 -1.40
C TYR A 159 3.34 29.32 -0.15
N LYS A 160 2.73 29.41 1.04
CA LYS A 160 3.31 28.77 2.22
C LYS A 160 3.46 27.32 1.78
N PRO A 161 4.70 26.83 1.59
CA PRO A 161 4.91 25.40 1.36
C PRO A 161 4.10 24.72 2.46
N ALA A 162 3.36 23.67 2.12
CA ALA A 162 2.73 22.89 3.18
C ALA A 162 3.80 22.60 4.23
N ASP A 163 3.45 22.64 5.52
CA ASP A 163 4.45 22.26 6.52
C ASP A 163 4.96 20.85 6.17
N MET A 164 6.22 20.56 6.52
CA MET A 164 6.87 19.29 6.19
C MET A 164 6.01 18.08 6.59
N ARG A 165 5.28 18.22 7.70
CA ARG A 165 4.30 17.27 8.21
C ARG A 165 3.18 17.00 7.21
N THR A 166 2.57 18.03 6.62
CA THR A 166 1.52 17.87 5.61
C THR A 166 2.03 17.16 4.37
N TYR A 167 3.23 17.47 3.89
CA TYR A 167 3.84 16.76 2.76
C TYR A 167 4.08 15.28 3.09
N ALA A 168 4.67 14.98 4.24
CA ALA A 168 4.95 13.62 4.66
C ALA A 168 3.67 12.78 4.81
N ILE A 169 2.63 13.34 5.42
CA ILE A 169 1.33 12.65 5.54
C ILE A 169 0.71 12.43 4.16
N ALA A 170 0.75 13.42 3.27
CA ALA A 170 0.20 13.26 1.92
C ALA A 170 0.97 12.19 1.12
N TYR A 171 2.30 12.16 1.24
CA TYR A 171 3.15 11.12 0.67
C TYR A 171 2.79 9.73 1.22
N TYR A 172 2.65 9.61 2.54
CA TYR A 172 2.30 8.35 3.20
C TYR A 172 0.93 7.84 2.73
N MET A 173 -0.08 8.72 2.73
CA MET A 173 -1.44 8.38 2.26
C MET A 173 -1.43 7.92 0.80
N HIS A 174 -0.68 8.60 -0.08
CA HIS A 174 -0.64 8.27 -1.49
C HIS A 174 0.06 6.93 -1.78
N ASN A 175 1.14 6.63 -1.06
CA ASN A 175 2.02 5.50 -1.41
C ASN A 175 1.77 4.23 -0.58
N TYR A 176 1.21 4.36 0.63
CA TYR A 176 1.04 3.24 1.57
C TYR A 176 -0.42 2.87 1.82
N VAL A 177 -1.38 3.75 1.50
CA VAL A 177 -2.79 3.58 1.92
C VAL A 177 -3.71 3.20 0.76
N GLN A 178 -3.41 3.60 -0.48
CA GLN A 178 -4.25 3.28 -1.64
C GLN A 178 -4.19 1.78 -2.00
N ALA A 179 -5.00 0.94 -1.36
CA ALA A 179 -5.07 -0.47 -1.70
C ALA A 179 -5.53 -0.67 -3.18
N PRO A 180 -4.93 -1.59 -3.95
CA PRO A 180 -5.57 -2.13 -5.14
C PRO A 180 -7.01 -2.56 -4.84
N ASN A 181 -7.89 -2.35 -5.82
CA ASN A 181 -9.30 -2.74 -5.70
C ASN A 181 -9.41 -4.26 -5.45
N ASN A 182 -10.38 -4.67 -4.64
CA ASN A 182 -10.73 -6.07 -4.37
C ASN A 182 -9.62 -6.90 -3.67
N VAL A 183 -8.86 -6.29 -2.75
CA VAL A 183 -7.90 -7.04 -1.92
C VAL A 183 -8.65 -7.80 -0.83
N PRO A 184 -8.52 -9.14 -0.74
CA PRO A 184 -9.11 -9.94 0.35
C PRO A 184 -8.54 -9.54 1.71
N ASP A 185 -9.33 -9.54 2.80
CA ASP A 185 -8.82 -9.04 4.09
C ASP A 185 -7.76 -9.94 4.71
N ILE A 186 -7.71 -11.23 4.33
CA ILE A 186 -6.62 -12.18 4.66
C ILE A 186 -5.23 -11.62 4.28
N VAL A 187 -5.17 -10.83 3.20
CA VAL A 187 -3.94 -10.23 2.68
C VAL A 187 -3.63 -8.89 3.33
N LYS A 188 -4.62 -8.25 3.97
CA LYS A 188 -4.42 -6.93 4.59
C LYS A 188 -3.54 -7.07 5.85
N ASP A 189 -2.46 -6.32 5.89
CA ASP A 189 -1.74 -6.07 7.14
C ASP A 189 -2.58 -5.17 8.06
N VAL A 190 -2.24 -5.10 9.35
CA VAL A 190 -2.98 -4.32 10.35
C VAL A 190 -3.06 -2.85 9.97
N THR A 191 -1.96 -2.30 9.46
CA THR A 191 -1.87 -0.88 9.13
C THR A 191 -2.79 -0.59 7.94
N ARG A 192 -2.73 -1.38 6.87
CA ARG A 192 -3.56 -1.25 5.67
C ARG A 192 -5.04 -1.53 5.93
N GLY A 193 -5.33 -2.56 6.72
CA GLY A 193 -6.67 -2.95 7.11
C GLY A 193 -7.36 -1.90 7.98
N CYS A 194 -6.65 -1.33 8.94
CA CYS A 194 -7.19 -0.28 9.79
C CYS A 194 -7.18 1.11 9.13
N LEU A 195 -6.25 1.40 8.21
CA LEU A 195 -6.15 2.71 7.54
C LEU A 195 -7.33 2.99 6.62
N ALA A 196 -7.88 1.96 5.98
CA ALA A 196 -9.12 2.09 5.19
C ALA A 196 -10.35 2.42 6.06
N VAL A 197 -10.24 2.26 7.39
CA VAL A 197 -11.30 2.46 8.39
C VAL A 197 -10.95 3.61 9.34
N LEU A 198 -9.92 4.42 9.02
CA LEU A 198 -9.65 5.63 9.79
C LEU A 198 -10.88 6.54 9.78
N PRO A 199 -11.24 7.13 10.94
CA PRO A 199 -12.34 8.08 10.98
C PRO A 199 -12.06 9.25 10.05
N PRO A 200 -13.09 9.84 9.41
CA PRO A 200 -12.92 11.06 8.65
C PRO A 200 -12.36 12.15 9.56
N ARG A 201 -11.48 12.99 9.01
CA ARG A 201 -10.86 14.09 9.76
C ARG A 201 -11.92 15.08 10.29
N PRO A 202 -11.67 15.75 11.43
CA PRO A 202 -10.41 15.76 12.20
C PRO A 202 -10.20 14.51 13.06
N TRP A 203 -8.95 14.04 13.16
CA TRP A 203 -8.59 12.94 14.06
C TRP A 203 -8.40 13.43 15.49
N CYS A 204 -8.50 12.51 16.46
CA CYS A 204 -8.13 12.83 17.83
C CYS A 204 -6.61 13.16 17.91
N PRO A 205 -6.19 14.01 18.87
CA PRO A 205 -4.83 14.57 18.87
C PRO A 205 -3.70 13.54 18.87
N PHE A 206 -3.84 12.44 19.62
CA PHE A 206 -2.81 11.41 19.69
C PHE A 206 -2.77 10.54 18.42
N LEU A 207 -3.90 10.21 17.81
CA LEU A 207 -3.90 9.50 16.52
C LEU A 207 -3.27 10.35 15.41
N GLU A 208 -3.52 11.66 15.42
CA GLU A 208 -2.89 12.59 14.48
C GLU A 208 -1.36 12.61 14.65
N LEU A 209 -0.88 12.65 15.90
CA LEU A 209 0.56 12.57 16.19
C LEU A 209 1.17 11.23 15.75
N ALA A 210 0.47 10.11 15.97
CA ALA A 210 0.92 8.77 15.59
C ALA A 210 1.08 8.57 14.09
N VAL A 211 0.07 8.97 13.31
CA VAL A 211 0.17 8.94 11.85
C VAL A 211 1.27 9.88 11.35
N SER A 212 1.42 11.05 12.00
CA SER A 212 2.42 12.04 11.59
C SER A 212 3.85 11.59 11.85
N SER A 213 4.13 11.00 13.02
CA SER A 213 5.48 10.51 13.35
C SER A 213 5.91 9.42 12.38
N LEU A 214 5.03 8.45 12.10
CA LEU A 214 5.31 7.41 11.11
C LEU A 214 5.51 7.99 9.71
N ALA A 215 4.60 8.85 9.24
CA ALA A 215 4.68 9.44 7.92
C ALA A 215 5.97 10.25 7.70
N LEU A 216 6.38 11.04 8.70
CA LEU A 216 7.63 11.79 8.68
C LEU A 216 8.87 10.88 8.69
N ALA A 217 8.86 9.80 9.48
CA ALA A 217 9.97 8.83 9.51
C ALA A 217 10.12 8.14 8.15
N MET A 218 9.00 7.66 7.58
CA MET A 218 8.97 7.05 6.25
C MET A 218 9.46 8.01 5.18
N PHE A 219 8.91 9.23 5.15
CA PHE A 219 9.31 10.27 4.20
C PHE A 219 10.80 10.60 4.31
N SER A 220 11.32 10.72 5.54
CA SER A 220 12.75 10.97 5.76
C SER A 220 13.63 9.88 5.14
N ARG A 221 13.23 8.61 5.26
CA ARG A 221 14.01 7.47 4.74
C ARG A 221 13.86 7.33 3.23
N THR A 222 12.64 7.26 2.74
CA THR A 222 12.39 6.95 1.31
C THR A 222 12.66 8.13 0.39
N GLN A 223 12.61 9.36 0.89
CA GLN A 223 12.91 10.58 0.12
C GLN A 223 14.27 11.18 0.46
N ASN A 224 15.10 10.48 1.25
CA ASN A 224 16.42 10.95 1.69
C ASN A 224 16.39 12.39 2.24
N TYR A 225 15.48 12.64 3.18
CA TYR A 225 15.22 13.97 3.73
C TYR A 225 15.40 14.00 5.25
N PRO A 226 16.66 14.03 5.78
CA PRO A 226 16.97 13.77 7.19
C PRO A 226 16.30 14.73 8.19
N SER A 227 15.97 15.95 7.79
CA SER A 227 15.28 16.90 8.66
C SER A 227 13.88 16.43 9.06
N ALA A 228 13.22 15.61 8.23
CA ALA A 228 11.95 14.98 8.59
C ALA A 228 12.10 13.97 9.74
N ALA A 229 13.24 13.28 9.88
CA ALA A 229 13.47 12.38 11.01
C ALA A 229 13.54 13.12 12.35
N LEU A 230 14.12 14.33 12.38
CA LEU A 230 14.15 15.17 13.58
C LEU A 230 12.74 15.57 14.01
N VAL A 231 11.91 16.01 13.06
CA VAL A 231 10.50 16.34 13.32
C VAL A 231 9.71 15.10 13.72
N ALA A 232 9.98 13.94 13.09
CA ALA A 232 9.34 12.68 13.43
C ALA A 232 9.61 12.28 14.89
N SER A 233 10.87 12.36 15.33
CA SER A 233 11.29 12.06 16.70
C SER A 233 10.65 12.99 17.72
N ALA A 234 10.66 14.31 17.48
CA ALA A 234 9.99 15.28 18.35
C ALA A 234 8.47 15.03 18.42
N THR A 235 7.85 14.69 17.29
CA THR A 235 6.41 14.35 17.21
C THR A 235 6.11 13.07 17.99
N TYR A 236 6.95 12.04 17.86
CA TYR A 236 6.83 10.78 18.59
C TYR A 236 7.00 10.94 20.10
N HIS A 237 7.95 11.76 20.54
CA HIS A 237 8.12 12.08 21.95
C HIS A 237 6.87 12.76 22.55
N ARG A 238 6.23 13.65 21.79
CA ARG A 238 4.95 14.26 22.19
C ARG A 238 3.82 13.24 22.23
N LEU A 239 3.77 12.34 21.24
CA LEU A 239 2.78 11.25 21.17
C LEU A 239 2.82 10.39 22.44
N LEU A 240 4.00 9.95 22.87
CA LEU A 240 4.17 9.12 24.08
C LEU A 240 3.45 9.71 25.30
N LYS A 241 3.60 11.02 25.54
CA LYS A 241 2.98 11.73 26.67
C LYS A 241 1.44 11.76 26.58
N VAL A 242 0.91 12.03 25.38
CA VAL A 242 -0.55 12.17 25.19
C VAL A 242 -1.23 10.81 25.12
N ALA A 243 -0.62 9.83 24.45
CA ALA A 243 -1.14 8.48 24.31
C ALA A 243 -1.24 7.77 25.68
N GLN A 244 -0.26 7.96 26.56
CA GLN A 244 -0.30 7.39 27.92
C GLN A 244 -1.56 7.79 28.68
N SER A 245 -1.96 9.07 28.60
CA SER A 245 -3.17 9.56 29.27
C SER A 245 -4.44 8.97 28.65
N ALA A 246 -4.49 8.84 27.33
CA ALA A 246 -5.63 8.25 26.62
C ALA A 246 -5.81 6.75 26.94
N ILE A 247 -4.71 6.00 27.01
CA ILE A 247 -4.71 4.56 27.32
C ILE A 247 -5.11 4.31 28.78
N HIS A 248 -4.80 5.23 29.71
CA HIS A 248 -5.22 5.06 31.12
C HIS A 248 -6.73 5.14 31.31
N TYR A 249 -7.43 5.88 30.45
CA TYR A 249 -8.88 6.10 30.50
C TYR A 249 -9.55 5.58 29.21
N LEU A 250 -9.48 4.26 28.99
CA LEU A 250 -10.13 3.61 27.85
C LEU A 250 -11.66 3.68 27.95
N THR A 251 -12.29 4.08 26.86
CA THR A 251 -13.74 4.15 26.66
C THR A 251 -14.12 3.48 25.34
N PRO A 252 -15.41 3.13 25.14
CA PRO A 252 -15.87 2.61 23.85
C PRO A 252 -15.60 3.53 22.65
N ASP A 253 -15.40 4.83 22.88
CA ASP A 253 -15.18 5.83 21.83
C ASP A 253 -13.70 6.02 21.47
N ASN A 254 -12.77 5.75 22.39
CA ASN A 254 -11.33 5.97 22.15
C ASN A 254 -10.54 4.67 21.92
N CYS A 255 -11.14 3.50 22.18
CA CYS A 255 -10.47 2.20 22.09
C CYS A 255 -9.79 1.98 20.72
N ASP A 256 -10.52 2.15 19.63
CA ASP A 256 -9.99 2.00 18.26
C ASP A 256 -8.85 2.97 17.97
N SER A 257 -8.99 4.22 18.40
CA SER A 257 -7.93 5.23 18.23
C SER A 257 -6.67 4.87 19.02
N CYS A 258 -6.82 4.30 20.22
CA CYS A 258 -5.70 3.86 21.04
C CYS A 258 -4.98 2.66 20.40
N LEU A 259 -5.74 1.65 19.94
CA LEU A 259 -5.19 0.49 19.23
C LEU A 259 -4.41 0.93 17.99
N LEU A 260 -5.02 1.79 17.16
CA LEU A 260 -4.38 2.38 15.99
C LEU A 260 -3.07 3.10 16.36
N ALA A 261 -3.12 3.98 17.36
CA ALA A 261 -1.96 4.74 17.79
C ALA A 261 -0.81 3.82 18.22
N VAL A 262 -1.09 2.78 19.01
CA VAL A 262 -0.09 1.81 19.46
C VAL A 262 0.56 1.06 18.28
N PHE A 263 -0.23 0.63 17.28
CA PHE A 263 0.36 0.03 16.08
C PHE A 263 1.23 1.04 15.30
N PHE A 264 0.76 2.27 15.10
CA PHE A 264 1.57 3.30 14.44
C PHE A 264 2.86 3.61 15.21
N MET A 265 2.84 3.54 16.54
CA MET A 265 4.02 3.69 17.38
C MET A 265 5.03 2.57 17.13
N GLY A 266 4.58 1.31 17.16
CA GLY A 266 5.43 0.16 16.81
C GLY A 266 6.02 0.26 15.40
N ARG A 267 5.21 0.67 14.40
CA ARG A 267 5.68 0.85 13.02
C ARG A 267 6.65 2.02 12.85
N TYR A 268 6.49 3.08 13.65
CA TYR A 268 7.45 4.16 13.69
C TYR A 268 8.80 3.65 14.18
N GLU A 269 8.82 2.87 15.26
CA GLU A 269 10.06 2.29 15.80
C GLU A 269 10.69 1.30 14.82
N ASP A 270 9.90 0.43 14.17
CA ASP A 270 10.37 -0.45 13.09
C ASP A 270 11.03 0.34 11.94
N SER A 271 10.52 1.55 11.65
CA SER A 271 11.03 2.42 10.59
C SER A 271 12.35 3.08 10.95
N VAL A 272 12.45 3.63 12.17
CA VAL A 272 13.68 4.29 12.64
C VAL A 272 14.73 3.31 13.13
N TYR A 273 14.37 2.02 13.27
CA TYR A 273 15.30 0.96 13.63
C TYR A 273 16.53 0.97 12.72
N ARG A 274 17.69 0.84 13.35
CA ARG A 274 18.97 0.64 12.69
C ARG A 274 19.58 -0.64 13.26
N PRO A 275 20.05 -1.57 12.42
CA PRO A 275 20.71 -2.77 12.89
C PRO A 275 21.89 -2.39 13.81
N VAL A 276 21.87 -2.89 15.06
CA VAL A 276 23.03 -2.84 15.96
C VAL A 276 23.66 -4.24 15.96
N THR A 277 24.98 -4.32 15.92
CA THR A 277 25.75 -5.53 15.59
C THR A 277 25.62 -6.72 16.55
N GLU A 278 24.93 -6.62 17.69
CA GLU A 278 25.14 -7.58 18.78
C GLU A 278 23.89 -8.34 19.31
N THR A 279 22.67 -8.06 18.83
CA THR A 279 21.43 -8.59 19.48
C THR A 279 20.45 -9.25 18.49
N PRO A 280 19.99 -10.50 18.72
CA PRO A 280 19.07 -11.23 17.82
C PRO A 280 17.68 -10.58 17.66
N PHE A 281 17.06 -10.68 16.47
CA PHE A 281 15.78 -10.05 16.10
C PHE A 281 14.63 -10.27 17.10
N VAL A 282 14.47 -11.49 17.62
CA VAL A 282 13.37 -11.84 18.53
C VAL A 282 13.45 -11.07 19.87
N HIS A 283 14.66 -10.66 20.26
CA HIS A 283 14.90 -9.91 21.50
C HIS A 283 14.96 -8.40 21.29
N THR A 284 14.88 -7.92 20.04
CA THR A 284 15.19 -6.52 19.71
C THR A 284 14.10 -5.77 18.98
N SER A 285 13.09 -6.46 18.42
CA SER A 285 12.04 -5.77 17.66
C SER A 285 11.23 -4.84 18.58
N PRO A 286 11.38 -3.51 18.44
CA PRO A 286 10.75 -2.57 19.37
C PRO A 286 9.21 -2.65 19.33
N SER A 287 8.66 -2.98 18.15
CA SER A 287 7.24 -3.19 17.92
C SER A 287 6.59 -4.26 18.81
N PHE A 288 7.35 -5.24 19.34
CA PHE A 288 6.76 -6.30 20.15
C PHE A 288 6.20 -5.79 21.49
N LEU A 289 6.82 -4.77 22.09
CA LEU A 289 6.29 -4.16 23.31
C LEU A 289 4.98 -3.41 23.04
N HIS A 290 4.85 -2.79 21.86
CA HIS A 290 3.60 -2.18 21.42
C HIS A 290 2.52 -3.24 21.16
N HIS A 291 2.88 -4.41 20.62
CA HIS A 291 1.94 -5.52 20.47
C HIS A 291 1.44 -6.03 21.83
N ASP A 292 2.32 -6.13 22.84
CA ASP A 292 1.91 -6.50 24.21
C ASP A 292 0.97 -5.45 24.81
N GLY A 293 1.24 -4.16 24.57
CA GLY A 293 0.33 -3.07 24.94
C GLY A 293 -1.03 -3.15 24.22
N ALA A 294 -1.03 -3.46 22.92
CA ALA A 294 -2.25 -3.65 22.14
C ALA A 294 -3.07 -4.86 22.62
N LEU A 295 -2.41 -5.95 23.01
CA LEU A 295 -3.05 -7.12 23.63
C LEU A 295 -3.74 -6.74 24.95
N ALA A 296 -3.09 -5.91 25.78
CA ALA A 296 -3.67 -5.43 27.03
C ALA A 296 -4.91 -4.53 26.79
N ILE A 297 -4.84 -3.62 25.81
CA ILE A 297 -6.00 -2.80 25.41
C ILE A 297 -7.13 -3.68 24.89
N LEU A 298 -6.82 -4.64 24.02
CA LEU A 298 -7.80 -5.57 23.47
C LEU A 298 -8.45 -6.43 24.56
N LYS A 299 -7.71 -6.80 25.61
CA LYS A 299 -8.24 -7.51 26.77
C LYS A 299 -9.24 -6.66 27.55
N VAL A 300 -8.95 -5.37 27.76
CA VAL A 300 -9.91 -4.43 28.39
C VAL A 300 -11.18 -4.32 27.56
N TRP A 301 -11.05 -4.21 26.23
CA TRP A 301 -12.20 -4.23 25.33
C TRP A 301 -13.01 -5.53 25.49
N ASN A 302 -12.35 -6.69 25.42
CA ASN A 302 -12.98 -8.00 25.55
C ASN A 302 -13.79 -8.12 26.85
N ASP A 303 -13.19 -7.73 27.98
CA ASP A 303 -13.76 -7.97 29.30
C ASP A 303 -14.85 -6.96 29.68
N ARG A 304 -14.74 -5.71 29.19
CA ARG A 304 -15.56 -4.59 29.68
C ARG A 304 -16.38 -3.90 28.60
N LEU A 305 -15.86 -3.75 27.39
CA LEU A 305 -16.46 -2.86 26.36
C LEU A 305 -17.22 -3.63 25.26
N SER A 306 -16.90 -4.91 25.08
CA SER A 306 -17.51 -5.79 24.06
C SER A 306 -19.03 -5.96 24.23
N ARG A 307 -19.55 -5.74 25.44
CA ARG A 307 -20.99 -5.79 25.74
C ARG A 307 -21.74 -4.58 25.19
N ASP A 308 -21.06 -3.43 25.13
CA ASP A 308 -21.67 -2.16 24.73
C ASP A 308 -21.55 -1.92 23.23
N ARG A 309 -20.45 -2.42 22.61
CA ARG A 309 -20.20 -2.27 21.17
C ARG A 309 -19.61 -3.54 20.56
N PRO A 310 -20.10 -3.97 19.39
CA PRO A 310 -19.52 -5.09 18.67
C PRO A 310 -18.09 -4.76 18.21
N ALA A 311 -17.34 -5.81 17.86
CA ALA A 311 -16.01 -5.66 17.32
C ALA A 311 -16.02 -4.82 16.03
N THR A 312 -15.11 -3.86 15.97
CA THR A 312 -14.89 -3.02 14.79
C THR A 312 -13.82 -3.67 13.91
N ASN A 313 -13.66 -3.17 12.68
CA ASN A 313 -12.57 -3.62 11.82
C ASN A 313 -11.18 -3.37 12.45
N VAL A 314 -11.03 -2.34 13.29
CA VAL A 314 -9.77 -2.07 14.01
C VAL A 314 -9.49 -3.18 15.01
N ILE A 315 -10.50 -3.63 15.75
CA ILE A 315 -10.41 -4.74 16.69
C ILE A 315 -10.03 -6.03 15.96
N ASN A 316 -10.66 -6.33 14.81
CA ASN A 316 -10.39 -7.55 14.03
C ASN A 316 -8.96 -7.57 13.49
N HIS A 317 -8.52 -6.46 12.89
CA HIS A 317 -7.16 -6.34 12.40
C HIS A 317 -6.12 -6.30 13.53
N THR A 318 -6.46 -5.75 14.70
CA THR A 318 -5.64 -5.86 15.91
C THR A 318 -5.44 -7.31 16.28
N ARG A 319 -6.52 -8.11 16.35
CA ARG A 319 -6.47 -9.55 16.63
C ARG A 319 -5.53 -10.28 15.67
N ARG A 320 -5.70 -10.07 14.36
CA ARG A 320 -4.83 -10.65 13.31
C ARG A 320 -3.37 -10.21 13.46
N GLY A 321 -3.13 -8.95 13.82
CA GLY A 321 -1.79 -8.44 14.14
C GLY A 321 -1.12 -9.18 15.29
N LEU A 322 -1.88 -9.43 16.36
CA LEU A 322 -1.41 -10.15 17.54
C LEU A 322 -1.14 -11.63 17.24
N ILE A 323 -1.97 -12.26 16.41
CA ILE A 323 -1.74 -13.63 15.92
C ILE A 323 -0.40 -13.71 15.16
N ARG A 324 -0.16 -12.78 14.21
CA ARG A 324 1.11 -12.71 13.47
C ARG A 324 2.30 -12.43 14.39
N SER A 325 2.14 -11.54 15.38
CA SER A 325 3.17 -11.26 16.37
C SER A 325 3.50 -12.48 17.23
N ALA A 326 2.50 -13.24 17.66
CA ALA A 326 2.69 -14.44 18.46
C ALA A 326 3.43 -15.53 17.65
N LEU A 327 3.09 -15.68 16.36
CA LEU A 327 3.78 -16.57 15.44
C LEU A 327 5.27 -16.23 15.34
N MET A 328 5.61 -14.94 15.12
CA MET A 328 7.01 -14.49 15.01
C MET A 328 7.80 -14.66 16.31
N ARG A 329 7.12 -14.67 17.46
CA ARG A 329 7.74 -14.81 18.79
C ARG A 329 7.73 -16.23 19.33
N ASN A 330 7.13 -17.19 18.58
CA ASN A 330 6.78 -18.53 19.09
C ASN A 330 6.06 -18.46 20.47
N ALA A 331 5.20 -17.47 20.65
CA ALA A 331 4.48 -17.20 21.89
C ALA A 331 3.07 -17.80 21.88
N ALA A 332 2.57 -18.20 23.05
CA ALA A 332 1.20 -18.67 23.20
C ALA A 332 0.19 -17.52 23.02
N LEU A 333 -0.95 -17.84 22.40
CA LEU A 333 -2.09 -16.93 22.33
C LEU A 333 -3.07 -17.22 23.50
N PRO A 334 -3.52 -16.19 24.24
CA PRO A 334 -4.52 -16.38 25.30
C PRO A 334 -5.82 -16.98 24.76
N HIS A 335 -6.44 -17.92 25.47
CA HIS A 335 -7.66 -18.62 25.01
C HIS A 335 -8.81 -17.70 24.58
N TRP A 336 -9.01 -16.58 25.27
CA TRP A 336 -10.07 -15.62 24.93
C TRP A 336 -9.90 -14.98 23.55
N ILE A 337 -8.69 -15.00 22.99
CA ILE A 337 -8.44 -14.46 21.66
C ILE A 337 -8.71 -15.48 20.57
N HIS A 338 -8.98 -16.77 20.85
CA HIS A 338 -9.00 -17.82 19.83
C HIS A 338 -10.21 -17.73 18.90
N ASP A 339 -11.40 -17.51 19.44
CA ASP A 339 -12.64 -17.51 18.66
C ASP A 339 -12.81 -16.21 17.86
N GLY A 340 -12.47 -16.24 16.57
CA GLY A 340 -12.66 -15.11 15.66
C GLY A 340 -14.13 -14.71 15.43
N ALA A 341 -15.08 -15.64 15.61
CA ALA A 341 -16.50 -15.33 15.42
C ALA A 341 -16.99 -14.33 16.48
N PHE A 342 -16.45 -14.40 17.70
CA PHE A 342 -16.68 -13.40 18.75
C PHE A 342 -16.25 -11.99 18.33
N PHE A 343 -15.22 -11.90 17.47
CA PHE A 343 -14.76 -10.64 16.87
C PHE A 343 -15.52 -10.30 15.56
N GLY A 344 -16.58 -11.02 15.22
CA GLY A 344 -17.37 -10.76 14.01
C GLY A 344 -16.71 -11.18 12.70
N GLU A 345 -15.61 -11.95 12.77
CA GLU A 345 -14.98 -12.56 11.59
C GLU A 345 -15.86 -13.69 11.05
N HIS A 346 -15.88 -13.86 9.73
CA HIS A 346 -16.72 -14.87 9.07
C HIS A 346 -16.13 -15.33 7.74
N GLY A 347 -16.67 -16.43 7.20
CA GLY A 347 -16.25 -17.02 5.92
C GLY A 347 -14.79 -17.48 5.92
N LEU A 348 -14.15 -17.37 4.75
CA LEU A 348 -12.78 -17.83 4.51
C LEU A 348 -11.76 -17.23 5.48
N GLU A 349 -11.97 -16.00 5.95
CA GLU A 349 -11.03 -15.33 6.85
C GLU A 349 -11.01 -15.98 8.22
N LEU A 350 -12.19 -16.33 8.75
CA LEU A 350 -12.33 -17.03 10.01
C LEU A 350 -11.74 -18.45 9.92
N GLU A 351 -11.96 -19.15 8.81
CA GLU A 351 -11.37 -20.47 8.56
C GLU A 351 -9.83 -20.39 8.54
N TYR A 352 -9.28 -19.44 7.80
CA TYR A 352 -7.84 -19.24 7.70
C TYR A 352 -7.22 -18.83 9.05
N ASP A 353 -7.83 -17.89 9.77
CA ASP A 353 -7.34 -17.43 11.06
C ASP A 353 -7.32 -18.56 12.11
N ARG A 354 -8.29 -19.48 12.07
CA ARG A 354 -8.29 -20.70 12.92
C ARG A 354 -7.07 -21.57 12.65
N ILE A 355 -6.73 -21.80 11.38
CA ILE A 355 -5.55 -22.59 11.00
C ILE A 355 -4.27 -21.92 11.52
N ILE A 356 -4.14 -20.60 11.37
CA ILE A 356 -2.97 -19.87 11.86
C ILE A 356 -2.86 -19.94 13.38
N ILE A 357 -3.97 -19.78 14.12
CA ILE A 357 -3.97 -19.88 15.59
C ILE A 357 -3.54 -21.28 16.05
N SER A 358 -4.08 -22.32 15.44
CA SER A 358 -3.68 -23.70 15.73
C SER A 358 -2.20 -23.92 15.43
N LEU A 359 -1.68 -23.39 14.32
CA LEU A 359 -0.27 -23.45 13.98
C LEU A 359 0.61 -22.69 14.98
N VAL A 360 0.20 -21.51 15.45
CA VAL A 360 0.90 -20.74 16.51
C VAL A 360 1.02 -21.58 17.78
N ASN A 361 -0.10 -22.14 18.25
CA ASN A 361 -0.14 -22.91 19.49
C ASN A 361 0.66 -24.22 19.38
N LEU A 362 0.55 -24.93 18.25
CA LEU A 362 1.33 -26.13 17.97
C LEU A 362 2.83 -25.83 18.00
N ARG A 363 3.25 -24.75 17.34
CA ARG A 363 4.66 -24.33 17.34
C ARG A 363 5.13 -23.91 18.72
N HIS A 364 4.34 -23.13 19.46
CA HIS A 364 4.68 -22.77 20.84
C HIS A 364 4.94 -24.02 21.71
N ARG A 365 4.05 -25.02 21.66
CA ARG A 365 4.22 -26.31 22.36
C ARG A 365 5.46 -27.06 21.89
N LEU A 366 5.72 -27.10 20.59
CA LEU A 366 6.92 -27.74 20.02
C LEU A 366 8.21 -27.07 20.50
N PHE A 367 8.28 -25.74 20.53
CA PHE A 367 9.45 -25.01 21.03
C PHE A 367 9.66 -25.21 22.53
N ALA A 368 8.58 -25.19 23.33
CA ALA A 368 8.65 -25.50 24.75
C ALA A 368 9.21 -26.92 24.98
N LEU A 369 8.70 -27.91 24.24
CA LEU A 369 9.18 -29.29 24.31
C LEU A 369 10.64 -29.43 23.86
N THR A 370 11.04 -28.75 22.78
CA THR A 370 12.42 -28.76 22.30
C THR A 370 13.37 -28.27 23.39
N ASN A 371 13.04 -27.15 24.04
CA ASN A 371 13.83 -26.60 25.14
C ASN A 371 13.91 -27.55 26.33
N GLU A 372 12.80 -28.22 26.68
CA GLU A 372 12.77 -29.21 27.75
C GLU A 372 13.67 -30.43 27.46
N VAL A 373 13.63 -30.94 26.23
CA VAL A 373 14.46 -32.06 25.77
C VAL A 373 15.94 -31.68 25.81
N THR A 374 16.30 -30.50 25.30
CA THR A 374 17.68 -29.98 25.36
C THR A 374 18.17 -29.81 26.80
N ALA A 375 17.30 -29.39 27.72
CA ALA A 375 17.67 -29.14 29.12
C ALA A 375 17.77 -30.41 29.99
N ARG A 376 16.92 -31.43 29.75
CA ARG A 376 16.79 -32.60 30.64
C ARG A 376 17.44 -33.90 30.11
N GLY A 377 17.87 -33.94 28.85
CA GLY A 377 18.50 -35.12 28.28
C GLY A 377 17.59 -36.37 28.24
N ALA A 378 18.20 -37.57 28.31
CA ALA A 378 17.53 -38.85 28.04
C ALA A 378 16.42 -39.25 29.04
N SER A 379 16.30 -38.62 30.23
CA SER A 379 15.33 -39.02 31.26
C SER A 379 13.89 -38.53 31.00
N ALA A 380 13.66 -37.72 29.97
CA ALA A 380 12.32 -37.21 29.59
C ALA A 380 11.62 -38.02 28.48
N GLN A 381 12.29 -39.05 27.93
CA GLN A 381 11.97 -39.63 26.62
C GLN A 381 10.52 -40.11 26.48
N THR A 382 9.98 -40.88 27.42
CA THR A 382 8.65 -41.51 27.27
C THR A 382 7.49 -40.51 27.26
N ARG A 383 7.53 -39.48 28.12
CA ARG A 383 6.49 -38.43 28.13
C ARG A 383 6.59 -37.54 26.90
N SER A 384 7.81 -37.28 26.43
CA SER A 384 8.06 -36.53 25.19
C SER A 384 7.55 -37.28 23.95
N THR A 385 7.63 -38.61 23.93
CA THR A 385 7.14 -39.41 22.78
C THR A 385 5.64 -39.24 22.54
N LEU A 386 4.79 -39.37 23.58
CA LEU A 386 3.33 -39.20 23.43
C LEU A 386 2.95 -37.79 22.97
N ILE A 387 3.61 -36.77 23.51
CA ILE A 387 3.38 -35.37 23.10
C ILE A 387 3.82 -35.17 21.64
N LEU A 388 4.92 -35.80 21.20
CA LEU A 388 5.37 -35.73 19.82
C LEU A 388 4.41 -36.42 18.84
N GLU A 389 3.82 -37.55 19.22
CA GLU A 389 2.78 -38.23 18.42
C GLU A 389 1.52 -37.36 18.28
N GLU A 390 1.11 -36.70 19.37
CA GLU A 390 0.01 -35.74 19.36
C GLU A 390 0.32 -34.55 18.44
N LEU A 391 1.51 -33.94 18.58
CA LEU A 391 1.95 -32.84 17.72
C LEU A 391 2.06 -33.26 16.24
N GLU A 392 2.52 -34.48 15.97
CA GLU A 392 2.56 -35.02 14.61
C GLU A 392 1.15 -35.15 14.03
N SER A 393 0.21 -35.71 14.79
CA SER A 393 -1.20 -35.84 14.40
C SER A 393 -1.84 -34.47 14.13
N GLU A 394 -1.71 -33.53 15.06
CA GLU A 394 -2.21 -32.16 14.90
C GLU A 394 -1.60 -31.46 13.68
N SER A 395 -0.30 -31.64 13.45
CA SER A 395 0.38 -31.04 12.29
C SER A 395 -0.10 -31.62 10.95
N HIS A 396 -0.53 -32.88 10.94
CA HIS A 396 -1.12 -33.51 9.77
C HIS A 396 -2.54 -32.99 9.52
N ILE A 397 -3.35 -32.88 10.58
CA ILE A 397 -4.69 -32.29 10.52
C ILE A 397 -4.60 -30.86 9.98
N LEU A 398 -3.67 -30.04 10.48
CA LEU A 398 -3.49 -28.67 10.01
C LEU A 398 -3.12 -28.57 8.53
N ASP A 399 -2.33 -29.52 8.03
CA ASP A 399 -1.97 -29.59 6.61
C ASP A 399 -3.22 -29.86 5.76
N VAL A 400 -4.08 -30.78 6.21
CA VAL A 400 -5.36 -31.10 5.55
C VAL A 400 -6.33 -29.92 5.63
N ASP A 401 -6.50 -29.33 6.82
CA ASP A 401 -7.38 -28.18 7.05
C ASP A 401 -7.00 -26.99 6.17
N LEU A 402 -5.69 -26.75 5.98
CA LEU A 402 -5.20 -25.72 5.07
C LEU A 402 -5.61 -25.99 3.62
N GLU A 403 -5.47 -27.23 3.14
CA GLU A 403 -5.90 -27.59 1.78
C GLU A 403 -7.43 -27.47 1.62
N THR A 404 -8.19 -27.90 2.64
CA THR A 404 -9.66 -27.76 2.66
C THR A 404 -10.07 -26.29 2.63
N CYS A 405 -9.47 -25.44 3.46
CA CYS A 405 -9.75 -24.00 3.49
C CYS A 405 -9.49 -23.35 2.12
N ILE A 406 -8.39 -23.69 1.46
CA ILE A 406 -8.07 -23.14 0.14
C ILE A 406 -9.03 -23.64 -0.95
N SER A 407 -9.61 -24.83 -0.80
CA SER A 407 -10.62 -25.34 -1.74
C SER A 407 -11.92 -24.50 -1.76
N HIS A 408 -12.18 -23.74 -0.70
CA HIS A 408 -13.32 -22.80 -0.61
C HIS A 408 -13.06 -21.45 -1.29
N ILE A 409 -11.83 -21.19 -1.78
CA ILE A 409 -11.52 -19.94 -2.49
C ILE A 409 -12.31 -19.87 -3.81
N PRO A 410 -12.94 -18.72 -4.13
CA PRO A 410 -13.63 -18.55 -5.40
C PRO A 410 -12.73 -18.85 -6.60
N SER A 411 -13.24 -19.59 -7.58
CA SER A 411 -12.49 -19.98 -8.79
C SER A 411 -11.94 -18.78 -9.57
N ALA A 412 -12.63 -17.63 -9.51
CA ALA A 412 -12.19 -16.36 -10.07
C ALA A 412 -10.84 -15.87 -9.50
N TRP A 413 -10.43 -16.33 -8.32
CA TRP A 413 -9.17 -15.97 -7.65
C TRP A 413 -8.06 -17.00 -7.91
N HIS A 414 -8.40 -18.16 -8.47
CA HIS A 414 -7.50 -19.30 -8.75
C HIS A 414 -7.03 -19.35 -10.22
N GLN A 415 -7.27 -18.32 -11.04
CA GLN A 415 -6.87 -18.34 -12.46
C GLN A 415 -5.35 -18.16 -12.65
N LEU A 416 -4.58 -19.17 -12.25
CA LEU A 416 -3.13 -19.24 -12.39
C LEU A 416 -2.75 -19.43 -13.85
N GLN A 417 -1.86 -18.58 -14.34
CA GLN A 417 -1.18 -18.78 -15.62
C GLN A 417 0.32 -18.85 -15.37
N ARG A 418 0.95 -19.86 -15.98
CA ARG A 418 2.39 -20.08 -15.92
C ARG A 418 3.04 -19.53 -17.17
N HIS A 419 4.10 -18.75 -16.98
CA HIS A 419 4.93 -18.20 -18.05
C HIS A 419 6.37 -18.64 -17.83
N THR A 420 7.14 -18.72 -18.92
CA THR A 420 8.57 -19.02 -18.85
C THR A 420 9.31 -17.95 -19.63
N LEU A 421 10.23 -17.25 -18.97
CA LEU A 421 11.11 -16.28 -19.62
C LEU A 421 12.22 -16.98 -20.39
N SER A 422 12.62 -16.39 -21.51
CA SER A 422 13.75 -16.89 -22.28
C SER A 422 15.07 -16.36 -21.71
N ASN A 423 16.18 -17.05 -21.98
CA ASN A 423 17.52 -16.59 -21.62
C ASN A 423 17.93 -15.30 -22.36
N VAL A 424 17.20 -14.90 -23.40
CA VAL A 424 17.39 -13.62 -24.10
C VAL A 424 16.81 -12.47 -23.27
N ASP A 425 15.75 -12.72 -22.50
CA ASP A 425 15.08 -11.70 -21.68
C ASP A 425 15.89 -11.36 -20.42
N LEU A 426 16.50 -12.37 -19.81
CA LEU A 426 17.34 -12.29 -18.61
C LEU A 426 18.43 -13.36 -18.67
N PRO A 427 19.72 -12.98 -18.80
CA PRO A 427 20.80 -13.92 -19.08
C PRO A 427 21.31 -14.69 -17.84
N SER A 428 20.91 -14.30 -16.62
CA SER A 428 21.38 -14.91 -15.37
C SER A 428 20.27 -15.04 -14.33
N TRP A 429 20.26 -16.18 -13.63
CA TRP A 429 19.32 -16.52 -12.56
C TRP A 429 20.09 -17.07 -11.34
N PRO A 430 19.69 -16.75 -10.10
CA PRO A 430 18.67 -15.77 -9.72
C PRO A 430 19.11 -14.32 -10.00
N SER A 431 18.15 -13.46 -10.25
CA SER A 431 18.32 -12.01 -10.39
C SER A 431 17.67 -11.27 -9.20
N SER A 432 17.85 -9.95 -9.17
CA SER A 432 17.26 -9.11 -8.12
C SER A 432 15.72 -9.07 -8.16
N ASP A 433 15.06 -9.36 -9.27
CA ASP A 433 13.59 -9.33 -9.38
C ASP A 433 12.98 -10.74 -9.55
N PHE A 434 13.79 -11.74 -9.91
CA PHE A 434 13.31 -13.08 -10.28
C PHE A 434 14.27 -14.17 -9.81
N TYR A 435 13.74 -15.21 -9.16
CA TYR A 435 14.55 -16.36 -8.73
C TYR A 435 14.85 -17.33 -9.89
N SER A 436 13.82 -17.69 -10.66
CA SER A 436 13.89 -18.66 -11.77
C SER A 436 13.15 -18.11 -13.00
N PRO A 437 13.32 -18.70 -14.20
CA PRO A 437 12.62 -18.24 -15.40
C PRO A 437 11.11 -18.52 -15.36
N THR A 438 10.62 -19.34 -14.43
CA THR A 438 9.19 -19.63 -14.29
C THR A 438 8.49 -18.51 -13.52
N LEU A 439 7.42 -17.96 -14.09
CA LEU A 439 6.62 -16.89 -13.50
C LEU A 439 5.16 -17.28 -13.40
N TYR A 440 4.50 -16.84 -12.33
CA TYR A 440 3.07 -17.03 -12.13
C TYR A 440 2.33 -15.70 -12.18
N SER A 441 1.25 -15.66 -12.95
CA SER A 441 0.33 -14.53 -12.98
C SER A 441 -1.07 -14.92 -12.57
N TYR A 442 -1.79 -13.94 -12.03
CA TYR A 442 -3.17 -14.07 -11.55
C TYR A 442 -4.02 -12.93 -12.14
N PRO A 443 -5.35 -12.96 -11.99
CA PRO A 443 -6.20 -11.86 -12.47
C PRO A 443 -5.84 -10.48 -11.91
N ASN A 444 -5.31 -10.43 -10.68
CA ASN A 444 -4.76 -9.22 -10.09
C ASN A 444 -3.65 -9.55 -9.06
N PRO A 445 -2.83 -8.56 -8.66
CA PRO A 445 -1.74 -8.74 -7.69
C PRO A 445 -2.20 -9.14 -6.28
N ALA A 446 -3.41 -8.73 -5.86
CA ALA A 446 -3.92 -9.06 -4.55
C ALA A 446 -4.25 -10.57 -4.42
N TYR A 447 -4.70 -11.20 -5.52
CA TYR A 447 -4.89 -12.65 -5.56
C TYR A 447 -3.55 -13.38 -5.55
N ALA A 448 -2.55 -12.86 -6.26
CA ALA A 448 -1.19 -13.40 -6.17
C ALA A 448 -0.64 -13.35 -4.73
N ALA A 449 -0.89 -12.25 -4.02
CA ALA A 449 -0.53 -12.09 -2.62
C ALA A 449 -1.24 -13.09 -1.69
N LEU A 450 -2.54 -13.35 -1.91
CA LEU A 450 -3.29 -14.40 -1.21
C LEU A 450 -2.62 -15.76 -1.37
N TRP A 451 -2.27 -16.11 -2.61
CA TRP A 451 -1.55 -17.36 -2.90
C TRP A 451 -0.16 -17.37 -2.27
N GLY A 452 0.55 -16.23 -2.26
CA GLY A 452 1.81 -16.08 -1.54
C GLY A 452 1.67 -16.37 -0.04
N HIS A 453 0.62 -15.85 0.60
CA HIS A 453 0.30 -16.12 2.02
C HIS A 453 0.03 -17.62 2.26
N TYR A 454 -0.76 -18.25 1.41
CA TYR A 454 -1.00 -19.70 1.49
C TYR A 454 0.30 -20.49 1.36
N LYS A 455 1.14 -20.19 0.35
CA LYS A 455 2.42 -20.90 0.14
C LYS A 455 3.34 -20.74 1.34
N ALA A 456 3.45 -19.53 1.90
CA ALA A 456 4.23 -19.28 3.11
C ALA A 456 3.70 -20.06 4.33
N THR A 457 2.39 -20.11 4.55
CA THR A 457 1.79 -20.92 5.63
C THR A 457 2.03 -22.41 5.43
N LYS A 458 1.91 -22.90 4.19
CA LYS A 458 2.22 -24.29 3.84
C LYS A 458 3.69 -24.63 4.11
N MET A 459 4.62 -23.74 3.74
CA MET A 459 6.05 -23.88 4.09
C MET A 459 6.24 -23.93 5.61
N LEU A 460 5.55 -23.08 6.37
CA LEU A 460 5.64 -23.05 7.83
C LEU A 460 5.15 -24.35 8.48
N ILE A 461 4.02 -24.90 8.01
CA ILE A 461 3.52 -26.22 8.45
C ILE A 461 4.55 -27.30 8.15
N LYS A 462 5.07 -27.35 6.92
CA LYS A 462 6.07 -28.35 6.51
C LYS A 462 7.38 -28.24 7.32
N SER A 463 7.84 -27.02 7.60
CA SER A 463 9.01 -26.77 8.46
C SER A 463 8.77 -27.29 9.87
N THR A 464 7.57 -27.04 10.41
CA THR A 464 7.16 -27.51 11.73
C THR A 464 7.11 -29.04 11.80
N ARG A 465 6.57 -29.69 10.76
CA ARG A 465 6.55 -31.15 10.62
C ARG A 465 7.96 -31.75 10.54
N LEU A 466 8.88 -31.11 9.82
CA LEU A 466 10.29 -31.53 9.76
C LEU A 466 10.95 -31.46 11.13
N ARG A 467 10.67 -30.41 11.92
CA ARG A 467 11.18 -30.30 13.29
C ARG A 467 10.58 -31.35 14.23
N ILE A 468 9.28 -31.63 14.14
CA ILE A 468 8.64 -32.75 14.88
C ILE A 468 9.31 -34.08 14.50
N LEU A 469 9.48 -34.33 13.20
CA LEU A 469 10.10 -35.55 12.69
C LEU A 469 11.53 -35.74 13.21
N ALA A 470 12.31 -34.65 13.27
CA ALA A 470 13.68 -34.68 13.79
C ALA A 470 13.75 -35.09 15.27
N LEU A 471 12.72 -34.75 16.06
CA LEU A 471 12.63 -35.10 17.48
C LEU A 471 11.99 -36.47 17.73
N HIS A 472 10.99 -36.83 16.92
CA HIS A 472 10.16 -38.03 17.14
C HIS A 472 10.74 -39.27 16.45
N ASN A 473 11.05 -39.16 15.15
CA ASN A 473 11.48 -40.29 14.33
C ASN A 473 12.51 -39.85 13.27
N PRO A 474 13.73 -39.46 13.69
CA PRO A 474 14.75 -38.93 12.79
C PRO A 474 15.20 -39.92 11.72
N ASN A 475 15.00 -41.23 11.95
CA ASN A 475 15.39 -42.31 11.05
C ASN A 475 14.41 -42.51 9.89
N ASN A 476 13.24 -41.86 9.90
CA ASN A 476 12.30 -41.93 8.79
C ASN A 476 12.77 -41.03 7.61
N LEU A 477 13.81 -41.50 6.92
CA LEU A 477 14.43 -40.80 5.80
C LEU A 477 13.48 -40.60 4.61
N SER A 478 12.53 -41.52 4.42
CA SER A 478 11.52 -41.43 3.35
C SER A 478 10.60 -40.22 3.56
N LEU A 479 10.03 -40.08 4.75
CA LEU A 479 9.17 -38.94 5.09
C LEU A 479 9.96 -37.63 5.08
N LYS A 480 11.19 -37.63 5.62
CA LYS A 480 12.08 -36.45 5.59
C LYS A 480 12.33 -36.00 4.14
N LYS A 481 12.69 -36.92 3.25
CA LYS A 481 12.93 -36.62 1.83
C LYS A 481 11.68 -36.06 1.14
N LYS A 482 10.50 -36.64 1.43
CA LYS A 482 9.22 -36.14 0.91
C LYS A 482 8.95 -34.70 1.36
N LEU A 483 9.04 -34.43 2.66
CA LEU A 483 8.79 -33.08 3.21
C LEU A 483 9.78 -32.03 2.68
N LEU A 484 11.06 -32.40 2.50
CA LEU A 484 12.06 -31.51 1.90
C LEU A 484 11.79 -31.25 0.41
N SER A 485 11.37 -32.27 -0.34
CA SER A 485 10.98 -32.11 -1.74
C SER A 485 9.75 -31.21 -1.88
N ASP A 486 8.75 -31.40 -1.01
CA ASP A 486 7.56 -30.54 -0.96
C ASP A 486 7.94 -29.10 -0.60
N MET A 487 8.82 -28.90 0.39
CA MET A 487 9.34 -27.58 0.77
C MET A 487 10.01 -26.87 -0.42
N HIS A 488 10.85 -27.59 -1.17
CA HIS A 488 11.50 -27.05 -2.36
C HIS A 488 10.47 -26.63 -3.41
N SER A 489 9.50 -27.49 -3.72
CA SER A 489 8.44 -27.17 -4.69
C SER A 489 7.62 -25.94 -4.28
N VAL A 490 7.26 -25.83 -3.00
CA VAL A 490 6.47 -24.69 -2.51
C VAL A 490 7.32 -23.40 -2.49
N SER A 491 8.63 -23.50 -2.28
CA SER A 491 9.56 -22.36 -2.36
C SER A 491 9.66 -21.81 -3.78
N GLU A 492 9.76 -22.68 -4.78
CA GLU A 492 9.73 -22.30 -6.21
C GLU A 492 8.42 -21.60 -6.56
N ASP A 493 7.28 -22.15 -6.12
CA ASP A 493 5.97 -21.55 -6.35
C ASP A 493 5.89 -20.13 -5.75
N LEU A 494 6.34 -19.95 -4.50
CA LEU A 494 6.35 -18.64 -3.85
C LEU A 494 7.26 -17.66 -4.62
N ALA A 495 8.45 -18.10 -5.02
CA ALA A 495 9.39 -17.27 -5.77
C ALA A 495 8.83 -16.87 -7.15
N ALA A 496 8.03 -17.72 -7.80
CA ALA A 496 7.36 -17.42 -9.07
C ALA A 496 6.18 -16.43 -8.93
N ILE A 497 5.57 -16.33 -7.74
CA ILE A 497 4.45 -15.42 -7.43
C ILE A 497 4.94 -13.98 -7.19
N VAL A 498 6.05 -13.83 -6.46
CA VAL A 498 6.57 -12.54 -5.98
C VAL A 498 6.71 -11.48 -7.10
N PRO A 499 7.28 -11.78 -8.29
CA PRO A 499 7.47 -10.78 -9.33
C PRO A 499 6.15 -10.18 -9.85
N PHE A 500 5.09 -10.97 -9.92
CA PHE A 500 3.78 -10.49 -10.36
C PHE A 500 3.11 -9.59 -9.31
N ALA A 501 3.18 -9.99 -8.04
CA ALA A 501 2.68 -9.18 -6.94
C ALA A 501 3.40 -7.82 -6.86
N LEU A 502 4.70 -7.79 -7.18
CA LEU A 502 5.53 -6.59 -7.28
C LEU A 502 5.42 -5.84 -8.62
N GLN A 503 4.54 -6.25 -9.53
CA GLN A 503 4.35 -5.61 -10.85
C GLN A 503 5.62 -5.59 -11.71
N ARG A 504 6.52 -6.56 -11.55
CA ARG A 504 7.77 -6.66 -12.35
C ARG A 504 7.56 -7.09 -13.78
N PHE A 505 6.39 -7.63 -14.09
CA PHE A 505 5.98 -7.91 -15.44
C PHE A 505 4.47 -7.68 -15.62
N LYS A 506 4.04 -7.54 -16.87
CA LYS A 506 2.64 -7.43 -17.27
C LYS A 506 2.35 -8.37 -18.44
N LEU A 507 1.10 -8.81 -18.51
CA LEU A 507 0.60 -9.58 -19.64
C LEU A 507 0.19 -8.62 -20.76
N ILE A 508 0.65 -8.88 -21.99
CA ILE A 508 0.13 -8.23 -23.18
C ILE A 508 -1.18 -8.94 -23.55
N LYS A 509 -2.27 -8.18 -23.63
CA LYS A 509 -3.50 -8.67 -24.23
C LYS A 509 -3.39 -8.48 -25.73
N ASP A 510 -3.13 -9.56 -26.47
CA ASP A 510 -3.21 -9.52 -27.92
C ASP A 510 -4.68 -9.32 -28.34
N THR A 511 -5.04 -8.10 -28.73
CA THR A 511 -6.35 -7.81 -29.32
C THR A 511 -6.45 -8.22 -30.80
N SER A 512 -5.42 -8.84 -31.38
CA SER A 512 -5.30 -9.06 -32.82
C SER A 512 -4.75 -10.42 -33.27
N SER A 513 -4.60 -11.42 -32.38
CA SER A 513 -4.13 -12.75 -32.79
C SER A 513 -5.27 -13.78 -32.86
N SER A 514 -5.29 -14.54 -33.96
CA SER A 514 -6.15 -15.70 -34.20
C SER A 514 -6.00 -16.76 -33.09
N PRO A 515 -6.99 -17.65 -32.88
CA PRO A 515 -7.07 -18.55 -31.71
C PRO A 515 -5.99 -19.65 -31.61
N SER A 516 -4.99 -19.66 -32.50
CA SER A 516 -4.08 -20.79 -32.70
C SER A 516 -2.66 -20.60 -32.15
N SER A 517 -2.42 -19.63 -31.25
CA SER A 517 -1.13 -19.49 -30.54
C SER A 517 -1.36 -19.14 -29.06
N PRO A 518 -1.27 -20.11 -28.13
CA PRO A 518 -1.58 -19.93 -26.72
C PRO A 518 -0.36 -19.41 -25.95
N GLY A 519 0.17 -18.24 -26.34
CA GLY A 519 1.28 -17.60 -25.64
C GLY A 519 0.95 -16.14 -25.37
N SER A 520 0.33 -15.83 -24.24
CA SER A 520 0.28 -14.44 -23.76
C SER A 520 1.71 -13.95 -23.57
N SER A 521 2.13 -12.98 -24.39
CA SER A 521 3.48 -12.43 -24.29
C SER A 521 3.62 -11.60 -23.01
N VAL A 522 4.75 -11.78 -22.32
CA VAL A 522 5.08 -11.09 -21.06
C VAL A 522 5.96 -9.88 -21.38
N THR A 523 5.60 -8.71 -20.86
CA THR A 523 6.47 -7.51 -20.88
C THR A 523 7.09 -7.30 -19.52
N LEU A 524 8.41 -7.19 -19.46
CA LEU A 524 9.16 -6.88 -18.25
C LEU A 524 9.14 -5.38 -17.94
N ASN A 525 8.93 -5.02 -16.68
CA ASN A 525 8.83 -3.64 -16.20
C ASN A 525 10.04 -3.23 -15.34
N LEU A 526 11.25 -3.71 -15.63
CA LEU A 526 12.41 -3.57 -14.74
C LEU A 526 12.79 -2.12 -14.42
N LYS A 527 12.48 -1.19 -15.32
CA LYS A 527 12.73 0.25 -15.15
C LYS A 527 11.68 0.97 -14.31
N ALA A 528 10.50 0.39 -14.14
CA ALA A 528 9.44 1.00 -13.34
C ALA A 528 9.73 0.83 -11.86
N GLU A 529 9.52 1.89 -11.08
CA GLU A 529 9.60 1.85 -9.63
C GLU A 529 8.54 0.91 -9.05
N ILE A 530 8.96 0.07 -8.11
CA ILE A 530 8.05 -0.76 -7.32
C ILE A 530 7.38 0.18 -6.31
N LYS A 531 6.05 0.17 -6.26
CA LYS A 531 5.31 1.03 -5.32
C LYS A 531 5.29 0.40 -3.94
N PRO A 532 5.38 1.18 -2.84
CA PRO A 532 5.29 0.64 -1.48
C PRO A 532 4.01 -0.18 -1.23
N ILE A 533 2.89 0.21 -1.85
CA ILE A 533 1.63 -0.54 -1.79
C ILE A 533 1.75 -1.96 -2.36
N ASP A 534 2.49 -2.14 -3.45
CA ASP A 534 2.69 -3.45 -4.09
C ASP A 534 3.68 -4.27 -3.25
N SER A 535 4.70 -3.63 -2.68
CA SER A 535 5.64 -4.27 -1.75
C SER A 535 4.95 -4.86 -0.52
N SER A 536 3.96 -4.15 0.05
CA SER A 536 3.23 -4.62 1.24
C SER A 536 2.56 -5.99 1.05
N LEU A 537 2.22 -6.36 -0.20
CA LEU A 537 1.56 -7.62 -0.54
C LEU A 537 2.45 -8.85 -0.33
N VAL A 538 3.78 -8.68 -0.34
CA VAL A 538 4.73 -9.81 -0.27
C VAL A 538 5.63 -9.78 0.96
N ILE A 539 5.60 -8.70 1.77
CA ILE A 539 6.45 -8.60 2.97
C ILE A 539 6.18 -9.76 3.94
N TRP A 540 4.91 -10.06 4.24
CA TRP A 540 4.57 -11.14 5.16
C TRP A 540 5.04 -12.53 4.69
N PRO A 541 4.70 -13.00 3.48
CA PRO A 541 5.14 -14.32 3.05
C PRO A 541 6.68 -14.42 2.93
N LEU A 542 7.37 -13.34 2.54
CA LEU A 542 8.83 -13.29 2.54
C LEU A 542 9.42 -13.31 3.96
N THR A 543 8.76 -12.67 4.93
CA THR A 543 9.17 -12.72 6.36
C THR A 543 9.14 -14.15 6.87
N ILE A 544 8.10 -14.91 6.55
CA ILE A 544 8.02 -16.32 6.91
C ILE A 544 9.09 -17.13 6.18
N ALA A 545 9.11 -17.10 4.85
CA ALA A 545 9.99 -17.95 4.05
C ALA A 545 11.49 -17.72 4.32
N SER A 546 11.89 -16.48 4.57
CA SER A 546 13.28 -16.13 4.90
C SER A 546 13.73 -16.61 6.29
N GLY A 547 12.80 -16.82 7.22
CA GLY A 547 13.09 -17.24 8.58
C GLY A 547 13.12 -18.76 8.79
N LEU A 548 12.64 -19.56 7.84
CA LEU A 548 12.51 -21.01 8.02
C LEU A 548 13.86 -21.75 7.97
N GLU A 549 14.03 -22.72 8.86
CA GLU A 549 15.24 -23.57 8.94
C GLU A 549 15.44 -24.44 7.69
N TYR A 550 14.37 -25.11 7.23
CA TYR A 550 14.47 -26.16 6.20
C TYR A 550 14.30 -25.68 4.75
N VAL A 551 14.31 -24.37 4.51
CA VAL A 551 14.32 -23.81 3.15
C VAL A 551 15.74 -23.92 2.58
N GLY A 552 15.84 -24.35 1.31
CA GLY A 552 17.15 -24.48 0.64
C GLY A 552 17.95 -23.17 0.67
N SER A 553 19.28 -23.27 0.79
CA SER A 553 20.17 -22.13 1.02
C SER A 553 20.01 -21.01 -0.03
N GLU A 554 19.92 -21.37 -1.31
CA GLU A 554 19.76 -20.39 -2.41
C GLU A 554 18.41 -19.65 -2.34
N HIS A 555 17.31 -20.39 -2.16
CA HIS A 555 15.97 -19.82 -1.96
C HIS A 555 15.94 -18.91 -0.73
N LYS A 556 16.49 -19.38 0.39
CA LYS A 556 16.53 -18.62 1.64
C LYS A 556 17.32 -17.32 1.47
N ALA A 557 18.49 -17.38 0.83
CA ALA A 557 19.30 -16.20 0.53
C ALA A 557 18.54 -15.22 -0.38
N TRP A 558 17.84 -15.71 -1.41
CA TRP A 558 17.04 -14.85 -2.28
C TRP A 558 15.86 -14.20 -1.54
N PHE A 559 15.11 -14.94 -0.72
CA PHE A 559 14.02 -14.37 0.09
C PHE A 559 14.52 -13.32 1.09
N LYS A 560 15.66 -13.58 1.76
CA LYS A 560 16.33 -12.62 2.66
C LYS A 560 16.70 -11.32 1.91
N ALA A 561 17.34 -11.43 0.75
CA ALA A 561 17.71 -10.29 -0.09
C ALA A 561 16.49 -9.52 -0.61
N GLN A 562 15.42 -10.20 -1.04
CA GLN A 562 14.17 -9.54 -1.44
C GLN A 562 13.57 -8.75 -0.28
N LEU A 563 13.47 -9.37 0.91
CA LEU A 563 12.85 -8.73 2.06
C LEU A 563 13.62 -7.48 2.50
N ALA A 564 14.95 -7.54 2.54
CA ALA A 564 15.79 -6.40 2.87
C ALA A 564 15.69 -5.27 1.83
N ARG A 565 15.69 -5.62 0.53
CA ARG A 565 15.46 -4.65 -0.56
C ARG A 565 14.11 -3.97 -0.44
N LEU A 566 13.05 -4.73 -0.16
CA LEU A 566 11.72 -4.16 0.06
C LEU A 566 11.69 -3.30 1.32
N GLY A 567 12.36 -3.69 2.40
CA GLY A 567 12.56 -2.91 3.62
C GLY A 567 13.11 -1.50 3.35
N ARG A 568 14.20 -1.43 2.58
CA ARG A 568 14.79 -0.15 2.12
C ARG A 568 13.81 0.69 1.30
N LEU A 569 13.08 0.04 0.39
CA LEU A 569 12.13 0.71 -0.51
C LEU A 569 10.93 1.30 0.25
N VAL A 570 10.35 0.53 1.17
CA VAL A 570 9.17 0.94 1.93
C VAL A 570 9.51 1.75 3.17
N GLY A 571 10.78 1.82 3.59
CA GLY A 571 11.22 2.56 4.76
C GLY A 571 11.05 1.84 6.11
N PHE A 572 10.91 0.51 6.12
CA PHE A 572 10.94 -0.29 7.35
C PHE A 572 12.38 -0.78 7.61
N GLY A 573 13.13 -0.02 8.41
CA GLY A 573 14.53 -0.33 8.72
C GLY A 573 14.74 -1.70 9.36
N ILE A 574 13.78 -2.18 10.15
CA ILE A 574 13.83 -3.52 10.74
C ILE A 574 13.95 -4.63 9.68
N LEU A 575 13.29 -4.50 8.53
CA LEU A 575 13.31 -5.53 7.48
C LEU A 575 14.68 -5.62 6.77
N GLU A 576 15.49 -4.57 6.86
CA GLU A 576 16.85 -4.57 6.31
C GLU A 576 17.78 -5.54 7.06
N THR A 577 17.43 -5.89 8.31
CA THR A 577 18.15 -6.94 9.07
C THR A 577 17.99 -8.32 8.46
N ALA A 578 17.08 -8.51 7.50
CA ALA A 578 16.89 -9.78 6.82
C ALA A 578 18.14 -10.24 6.07
N GLU A 579 19.07 -9.36 5.69
CA GLU A 579 20.35 -9.77 5.09
C GLU A 579 21.41 -10.20 6.12
N THR A 580 21.14 -10.05 7.42
CA THR A 580 22.08 -10.35 8.50
C THR A 580 21.83 -11.71 9.13
N ASP A 581 22.78 -12.18 9.94
CA ASP A 581 22.63 -13.40 10.77
C ASP A 581 21.70 -13.20 11.96
N GLN A 582 21.32 -11.95 12.26
CA GLN A 582 20.39 -11.64 13.34
C GLN A 582 18.92 -11.83 12.96
N TRP A 583 18.63 -12.12 11.68
CA TRP A 583 17.27 -12.24 11.18
C TRP A 583 16.48 -13.32 11.93
N LEU A 584 15.16 -13.15 11.95
CA LEU A 584 14.20 -14.06 12.53
C LEU A 584 14.46 -15.53 12.14
N GLU A 585 14.46 -16.42 13.13
CA GLU A 585 14.47 -17.88 12.94
C GLU A 585 13.12 -18.48 13.37
N LEU A 586 12.49 -19.22 12.45
CA LEU A 586 11.18 -19.87 12.61
C LEU A 586 11.31 -21.40 12.53
#